data_AF-A0A931S0Q0-F1
#
_entry.id   AF-A0A931S0Q0-F1
#
_cell.length_a   1.000
_cell.length_b   1.000
_cell.length_c   1.000
_cell.angle_alpha   90.00
_cell.angle_beta   90.00
_cell.angle_gamma   90.00
#
_symmetry.space_group_name_H-M   'P 1'
#
loop_
_entity.id
_entity.type
_entity.pdbx_description
1 polymer ?
#
loop_
_entity_poly.entity_id
_entity_poly.type
_entity_poly.pdbx_seq_one_letter_code
_entity_poly.pdbx_strand_id
1 'polypeptide(L)' 'MENFLKIITQPDNIAILIMMVAVIACTYTAFREIVRNDRLIKEGKKDEIYKRMI' A
#
# COMPACT_ATOMS: atom_id res chain seq x y z
N MET A 1 2.24 -24.14 6.26
CA MET A 1 3.21 -23.01 6.29
C MET A 1 4.44 -23.29 5.44
N GLU A 2 5.01 -24.50 5.47
CA GLU A 2 6.21 -24.85 4.66
C GLU A 2 6.02 -24.66 3.14
N ASN A 3 4.86 -25.04 2.59
CA ASN A 3 4.59 -24.90 1.16
C ASN A 3 4.54 -23.44 0.68
N PHE A 4 3.99 -22.54 1.51
CA PHE A 4 3.90 -21.13 1.15
C PHE A 4 5.29 -20.48 1.13
N LEU A 5 6.12 -20.78 2.13
CA LEU A 5 7.52 -20.34 2.19
C LEU A 5 8.34 -20.89 1.01
N LYS A 6 8.12 -22.14 0.62
CA LYS A 6 8.79 -22.77 -0.51
C LYS A 6 8.42 -22.12 -1.85
N ILE A 7 7.15 -21.76 -2.03
CA ILE A 7 6.66 -21.04 -3.22
C ILE A 7 7.32 -19.66 -3.32
N ILE A 8 7.35 -18.88 -2.23
CA ILE A 8 7.92 -17.53 -2.26
C ILE A 8 9.45 -17.49 -2.27
N THR A 9 10.14 -18.55 -1.85
CA THR A 9 11.62 -18.62 -1.89
C THR A 9 12.16 -19.32 -3.13
N GLN A 10 11.29 -19.94 -3.93
CA GLN A 10 11.67 -20.52 -5.21
C GLN A 10 12.00 -19.42 -6.23
N PRO A 11 13.20 -19.42 -6.85
CA PRO A 11 13.62 -18.39 -7.81
C PRO A 11 12.74 -18.34 -9.08
N ASP A 12 12.10 -19.45 -9.41
CA ASP A 12 11.09 -19.60 -10.47
C ASP A 12 9.81 -18.77 -10.21
N ASN A 13 9.58 -18.31 -8.97
CA ASN A 13 8.42 -17.51 -8.56
C ASN A 13 8.74 -16.04 -8.24
N ILE A 14 9.90 -15.53 -8.69
CA ILE A 14 10.31 -14.13 -8.48
C ILE A 14 9.23 -13.13 -8.95
N ALA A 15 8.48 -13.45 -10.01
CA ALA A 15 7.37 -12.61 -10.47
C ALA A 15 6.27 -12.44 -9.39
N ILE A 16 5.94 -13.50 -8.66
CA ILE A 16 4.95 -13.46 -7.57
C ILE A 16 5.48 -12.61 -6.42
N LEU A 17 6.76 -12.75 -6.06
CA LEU A 17 7.39 -11.91 -5.05
C LEU A 17 7.31 -10.42 -5.41
N ILE A 18 7.66 -10.07 -6.65
CA ILE A 18 7.58 -8.68 -7.13
C ILE A 18 6.15 -8.16 -7.04
N MET A 19 5.17 -8.96 -7.48
CA MET A 19 3.76 -8.59 -7.39
C MET A 19 3.32 -8.41 -5.93
N MET A 20 3.73 -9.30 -5.02
CA MET A 20 3.42 -9.18 -3.60
C MET A 20 4.01 -7.90 -3.00
N VAL A 21 5.27 -7.58 -3.30
CA VAL A 21 5.92 -6.34 -2.84
C VAL A 21 5.19 -5.11 -3.39
N ALA A 22 4.79 -5.13 -4.67
CA ALA A 22 4.02 -4.04 -5.26
C ALA A 22 2.66 -3.85 -4.57
N VAL A 23 1.92 -4.94 -4.33
CA VAL A 23 0.64 -4.91 -3.62
C VAL A 23 0.82 -4.36 -2.20
N ILE A 24 1.85 -4.81 -1.47
CA ILE A 24 2.14 -4.31 -0.12
C ILE A 24 2.49 -2.82 -0.16
N ALA A 25 3.32 -2.39 -1.10
CA ALA A 25 3.70 -0.99 -1.26
C ALA A 25 2.48 -0.11 -1.56
N CYS A 26 1.65 -0.49 -2.53
CA CYS A 26 0.41 0.24 -2.85
C CYS A 26 -0.54 0.27 -1.66
N THR A 27 -0.76 -0.86 -1.00
CA THR A 27 -1.63 -0.96 0.18
C THR A 27 -1.13 -0.04 1.30
N TYR A 28 0.18 -0.04 1.57
CA TYR A 28 0.79 0.85 2.55
C TYR A 28 0.58 2.33 2.22
N THR A 29 0.78 2.72 0.95
CA THR A 29 0.52 4.11 0.52
C THR A 29 -0.95 4.50 0.69
N ALA A 30 -1.88 3.62 0.34
CA ALA A 30 -3.31 3.87 0.49
C ALA A 30 -3.69 4.07 1.97
N PHE A 31 -3.23 3.19 2.87
CA PHE A 31 -3.48 3.34 4.30
C PHE A 31 -2.89 4.65 4.86
N ARG A 32 -1.68 5.02 4.44
CA ARG A 32 -1.05 6.28 4.87
C ARG A 32 -1.86 7.50 4.43
N GLU A 33 -2.35 7.51 3.20
CA GLU A 33 -3.20 8.60 2.69
C GLU A 33 -4.57 8.63 3.39
N ILE A 34 -5.17 7.46 3.69
CA ILE A 34 -6.43 7.39 4.46
C ILE A 34 -6.27 8.05 5.83
N VAL A 35 -5.25 7.66 6.60
CA VAL A 35 -5.01 8.23 7.95
C VAL A 35 -4.79 9.74 7.88
N ARG A 36 -4.06 10.20 6.87
CA ARG A 36 -3.77 11.63 6.70
C ARG A 36 -5.00 12.43 6.26
N ASN A 37 -5.80 11.89 5.36
CA ASN A 37 -7.04 12.51 4.90
C ASN A 37 -8.09 12.52 6.00
N ASP A 38 -8.20 11.46 6.80
CA ASP A 38 -9.08 11.42 7.97
C ASP A 38 -8.74 12.53 8.97
N ARG A 39 -7.44 12.78 9.20
CA ARG A 39 -6.99 13.92 10.02
C ARG A 39 -7.39 15.27 9.41
N LEU A 40 -7.17 15.49 8.11
CA LEU A 40 -7.54 16.74 7.43
C LEU A 40 -9.05 16.98 7.44
N ILE A 41 -9.86 15.92 7.31
CA ILE A 41 -11.33 15.98 7.42
C ILE A 41 -11.75 16.40 8.83
N LYS A 42 -11.12 15.82 9.88
CA LYS A 42 -11.38 16.20 11.28
C LYS A 42 -11.01 17.64 11.59
N GLU A 43 -9.94 18.15 10.97
CA GLU A 43 -9.51 19.55 11.08
C GLU A 43 -10.34 20.52 10.20
N GLY A 44 -11.31 20.01 9.43
CA GLY A 44 -12.14 20.81 8.52
C GLY A 44 -11.43 21.28 7.25
N LYS A 45 -10.20 20.85 7.01
CA LYS A 45 -9.32 21.28 5.90
C LYS A 45 -9.48 20.40 4.66
N LYS A 46 -10.72 20.19 4.22
CA LYS A 46 -11.00 19.32 3.06
C LYS A 46 -10.36 19.83 1.76
N ASP A 47 -10.20 21.15 1.62
CA ASP A 47 -9.63 21.78 0.43
C ASP A 47 -8.14 21.44 0.22
N GLU A 48 -7.42 21.17 1.31
CA GLU A 48 -6.00 20.75 1.24
C GLU A 48 -5.84 19.33 0.69
N ILE A 49 -6.89 18.49 0.76
CA ILE A 49 -6.88 17.14 0.19
C ILE A 49 -6.81 17.23 -1.35
N TYR A 50 -7.66 18.08 -1.95
CA TYR A 50 -7.72 18.24 -3.40
C TYR A 50 -6.47 18.88 -3.99
N LYS A 51 -5.88 19.86 -3.30
CA LYS A 51 -4.60 20.48 -3.71
C LYS A 51 -3.42 19.51 -3.76
N ARG A 52 -3.54 18.36 -3.10
CA ARG A 52 -2.46 17.36 -2.98
C ARG A 52 -2.59 16.22 -3.98
N MET A 53 -3.79 16.01 -4.51
CA MET A 53 -4.09 14.95 -5.49
C MET A 53 -3.91 15.41 -6.94
N ILE A 54 -3.84 16.72 -7.18
CA ILE A 54 -3.54 17.37 -8.47
C ILE A 54 -2.06 17.73 -8.49
#